data_AF-A0A3N9U884-F1
#
_entry.id   AF-A0A3N9U884-F1
#
_cell.length_a   1.000
_cell.length_b   1.000
_cell.length_c   1.000
_cell.angle_alpha   90.00
_cell.angle_beta   90.00
_cell.angle_gamma   90.00
#
_symmetry.space_group_name_H-M   'P 1'
#
loop_
_entity.id
_entity.type
_entity.pdbx_description
1 polymer ?
#
loop_
_entity_poly.entity_id
_entity_poly.type
_entity_poly.pdbx_seq_one_letter_code
_entity_poly.pdbx_strand_id
1 'polypeptide(L)'
;MLYIHQRLEILILSLLMIASISGCDDASTLSFIKLHTTTIVEMEGKPYFISNSPQNKSYWDYFNNITEDQMKERSRNADGEATFLLGLVNFGQIIGFERQPNTSEGTQLLQEAWRLGVIDAGYSLFTVYYRGIGSPVNRPLALAYLQASAERGYILSQRKLGHAYRGSNPRGLVEENIQQARTWFTKAAEQGDAESATQLAGIYRKGLGVPKDEQAAFDWLKRAETMPFEGRISHSGLAMYYEQGIGTEVDLVQAYKYYDLEDPAGAPDKRRLEAMMTPEQVQEAIRLSREWQEEHGVFVPSYYGLEYQPDGSFK
;
A
#
# COMPACT_ATOMS: atom_id res chain seq x y z
N MET A 1 20.47 -14.99 -26.31
CA MET A 1 21.21 -15.63 -25.19
C MET A 1 22.72 -15.40 -25.25
N LEU A 2 23.43 -15.72 -26.35
CA LEU A 2 24.89 -15.51 -26.46
C LEU A 2 25.33 -14.04 -26.32
N TYR A 3 24.54 -13.11 -26.86
CA TYR A 3 24.91 -11.68 -26.95
C TYR A 3 24.88 -10.93 -25.59
N ILE A 4 24.16 -11.46 -24.61
CA ILE A 4 23.96 -10.82 -23.29
C ILE A 4 24.98 -11.34 -22.27
N HIS A 5 25.31 -12.63 -22.30
CA HIS A 5 26.45 -13.16 -21.55
C HIS A 5 27.75 -12.44 -21.92
N GLN A 6 27.93 -12.13 -23.20
CA GLN A 6 29.08 -11.36 -23.67
C GLN A 6 29.16 -9.96 -23.05
N ARG A 7 28.04 -9.24 -22.87
CA ARG A 7 28.05 -7.89 -22.27
C ARG A 7 28.32 -7.90 -20.77
N LEU A 8 27.84 -8.91 -20.04
CA LEU A 8 28.10 -9.05 -18.61
C LEU A 8 29.57 -9.44 -18.35
N GLU A 9 30.12 -10.36 -19.15
CA GLU A 9 31.54 -10.72 -19.11
C GLU A 9 32.43 -9.52 -19.45
N ILE A 10 32.06 -8.72 -20.45
CA ILE A 10 32.81 -7.51 -20.82
C ILE A 10 32.82 -6.51 -19.65
N LEU A 11 31.70 -6.32 -18.93
CA LEU A 11 31.63 -5.38 -17.80
C LEU A 11 32.47 -5.84 -16.60
N ILE A 12 32.45 -7.15 -16.31
CA ILE A 12 33.24 -7.77 -15.25
C ILE A 12 34.74 -7.71 -15.59
N LEU A 13 35.12 -8.02 -16.84
CA LEU A 13 36.50 -7.95 -17.32
C LEU A 13 37.05 -6.52 -17.33
N SER A 14 36.22 -5.53 -17.65
CA SER A 14 36.65 -4.12 -17.64
C SER A 14 36.80 -3.55 -16.22
N LEU A 15 35.98 -3.97 -15.26
CA LEU A 15 36.18 -3.65 -13.84
C LEU A 15 37.44 -4.34 -13.27
N LEU A 16 37.72 -5.59 -13.65
CA LEU A 16 38.94 -6.32 -13.25
C LEU A 16 40.21 -5.71 -13.88
N MET A 17 40.13 -5.23 -15.12
CA MET A 17 41.22 -4.50 -15.78
C MET A 17 41.52 -3.16 -15.10
N ILE A 18 40.50 -2.41 -14.67
CA ILE A 18 40.70 -1.14 -13.93
C ILE A 18 41.40 -1.39 -12.58
N ALA A 19 41.08 -2.51 -11.90
CA ALA A 19 41.73 -2.90 -10.65
C ALA A 19 43.20 -3.36 -10.83
N SER A 20 43.55 -3.92 -11.99
CA SER A 20 44.91 -4.38 -12.28
C SER A 20 45.81 -3.29 -12.85
N ILE A 21 45.25 -2.24 -13.46
CA ILE A 21 46.00 -1.07 -13.95
C ILE A 21 46.38 -0.10 -12.82
N SER A 22 45.65 -0.08 -11.71
CA SER A 22 45.90 0.84 -10.58
C SER A 22 46.92 0.34 -9.55
N GLY A 23 47.43 -0.89 -9.68
CA GLY A 23 48.48 -1.42 -8.80
C GLY A 23 48.10 -1.52 -7.31
N CYS A 24 46.81 -1.49 -6.97
CA CYS A 24 46.32 -1.59 -5.60
C CYS A 24 46.17 -3.06 -5.18
N ASP A 25 47.28 -3.65 -4.70
CA ASP A 25 47.30 -4.94 -3.99
C ASP A 25 46.84 -4.80 -2.52
N ASP A 26 45.73 -4.10 -2.29
CA ASP A 26 45.13 -4.02 -0.96
C ASP A 26 43.92 -4.95 -0.88
N ALA A 27 44.01 -5.95 0.01
CA ALA A 27 42.91 -6.87 0.33
C ALA A 27 41.63 -6.15 0.85
N SER A 28 41.67 -4.83 1.04
CA SER A 28 40.53 -3.97 1.42
C SER A 28 39.67 -3.49 0.23
N THR A 29 40.15 -3.52 -1.02
CA THR A 29 39.30 -3.21 -2.19
C THR A 29 38.34 -4.35 -2.52
N LEU A 30 38.72 -5.60 -2.20
CA LEU A 30 37.86 -6.78 -2.33
C LEU A 30 36.77 -6.86 -1.26
N SER A 31 36.94 -6.24 -0.08
CA SER A 31 35.87 -6.16 0.93
C SER A 31 34.82 -5.10 0.63
N PHE A 32 35.06 -4.21 -0.35
CA PHE A 32 34.12 -3.16 -0.74
C PHE A 32 33.12 -3.61 -1.82
N ILE A 33 33.41 -4.69 -2.53
CA ILE A 33 32.49 -5.28 -3.51
C ILE A 33 31.70 -6.38 -2.83
N LYS A 34 30.73 -5.99 -1.98
CA LYS A 34 29.58 -6.85 -1.70
C LYS A 34 28.84 -6.99 -3.04
N LEU A 35 29.16 -8.03 -3.81
CA LEU A 35 28.41 -8.41 -5.00
C LEU A 35 26.98 -8.74 -4.57
N HIS A 36 26.12 -7.74 -4.54
CA HIS A 36 24.69 -7.94 -4.51
C HIS A 36 24.32 -8.46 -5.89
N THR A 37 24.17 -9.78 -6.02
CA THR A 37 23.53 -10.36 -7.20
C THR A 37 22.12 -9.82 -7.26
N THR A 38 21.90 -8.80 -8.09
CA THR A 38 20.57 -8.25 -8.33
C THR A 38 19.75 -9.31 -9.06
N THR A 39 18.75 -9.87 -8.39
CA THR A 39 17.76 -10.73 -9.06
C THR A 39 16.94 -9.86 -10.01
N ILE A 40 17.02 -10.14 -11.31
CA ILE A 40 16.27 -9.42 -12.35
C ILE A 40 14.98 -10.19 -12.65
N VAL A 41 13.85 -9.49 -12.67
CA VAL A 41 12.54 -10.02 -13.08
C VAL A 41 12.10 -9.36 -14.38
N GLU A 42 12.31 -10.05 -15.50
CA GLU A 42 12.08 -9.48 -16.84
C GLU A 42 10.59 -9.31 -17.15
N MET A 43 10.27 -8.26 -17.91
CA MET A 43 8.93 -7.94 -18.41
C MET A 43 9.09 -7.61 -19.89
N GLU A 44 8.41 -8.35 -20.75
CA GLU A 44 8.52 -8.22 -22.21
C GLU A 44 7.41 -7.32 -22.78
N GLY A 45 6.20 -7.43 -22.21
CA GLY A 45 5.05 -6.63 -22.60
C GLY A 45 5.16 -5.17 -22.14
N LYS A 46 4.37 -4.30 -22.78
CA LYS A 46 4.24 -2.89 -22.37
C LYS A 46 3.58 -2.85 -20.98
N PRO A 47 4.15 -2.17 -19.97
CA PRO A 47 3.58 -2.16 -18.63
C PRO A 47 2.19 -1.52 -18.58
N TYR A 48 1.25 -2.15 -17.87
CA TYR A 48 -0.07 -1.60 -17.57
C TYR A 48 -0.63 -2.15 -16.24
N PHE A 49 -1.64 -1.46 -15.71
CA PHE A 49 -2.32 -1.82 -14.48
C PHE A 49 -3.69 -2.41 -14.75
N ILE A 50 -4.13 -3.31 -13.87
CA ILE A 50 -5.51 -3.83 -13.87
C ILE A 50 -6.33 -3.16 -12.76
N SER A 51 -5.78 -3.03 -11.55
CA SER A 51 -6.47 -2.43 -10.40
C SER A 51 -5.50 -1.67 -9.49
N ASN A 52 -6.03 -1.06 -8.41
CA ASN A 52 -5.22 -0.49 -7.31
C ASN A 52 -4.06 0.39 -7.80
N SER A 53 -4.36 1.12 -8.87
CA SER A 53 -3.51 2.08 -9.56
C SER A 53 -4.20 3.44 -9.50
N PRO A 54 -3.55 4.55 -9.90
CA PRO A 54 -4.16 5.89 -9.87
C PRO A 54 -5.49 6.04 -10.63
N GLN A 55 -5.89 5.05 -11.43
CA GLN A 55 -7.15 5.02 -12.17
C GLN A 55 -8.33 4.39 -11.39
N ASN A 56 -8.09 3.90 -10.17
CA ASN A 56 -9.09 3.37 -9.24
C ASN A 56 -10.04 2.31 -9.82
N LYS A 57 -9.51 1.37 -10.61
CA LYS A 57 -10.28 0.21 -11.08
C LYS A 57 -10.24 -0.90 -10.05
N SER A 58 -11.38 -1.54 -9.79
CA SER A 58 -11.48 -2.69 -8.90
C SER A 58 -11.36 -3.99 -9.70
N TYR A 59 -10.71 -5.01 -9.13
CA TYR A 59 -10.71 -6.36 -9.73
C TYR A 59 -12.14 -6.91 -9.91
N TRP A 60 -13.09 -6.49 -9.07
CA TRP A 60 -14.47 -7.00 -9.08
C TRP A 60 -15.25 -6.61 -10.35
N ASP A 61 -14.95 -5.47 -10.97
CA ASP A 61 -15.60 -5.04 -12.22
C ASP A 61 -15.33 -6.03 -13.37
N TYR A 62 -14.19 -6.73 -13.29
CA TYR A 62 -13.73 -7.67 -14.29
C TYR A 62 -14.31 -9.08 -14.08
N PHE A 63 -14.30 -9.58 -12.84
CA PHE A 63 -14.80 -10.93 -12.55
C PHE A 63 -16.31 -11.09 -12.83
N ASN A 64 -17.09 -10.02 -12.73
CA ASN A 64 -18.53 -10.08 -12.94
C ASN A 64 -18.95 -10.35 -14.39
N ASN A 65 -18.04 -10.24 -15.37
CA ASN A 65 -18.36 -10.28 -16.81
C ASN A 65 -17.55 -11.31 -17.61
N ILE A 66 -16.87 -12.25 -16.96
CA ILE A 66 -16.02 -13.24 -17.64
C ILE A 66 -16.11 -14.63 -17.01
N THR A 67 -16.20 -15.66 -17.85
CA THR A 67 -16.15 -17.07 -17.40
C THR A 67 -14.72 -17.60 -17.35
N GLU A 68 -14.49 -18.70 -16.64
CA GLU A 68 -13.17 -19.34 -16.58
C GLU A 68 -12.69 -19.81 -17.97
N ASP A 69 -13.59 -20.32 -18.81
CA ASP A 69 -13.25 -20.76 -20.15
C ASP A 69 -12.84 -19.60 -21.06
N GLN A 70 -13.51 -18.45 -20.93
CA GLN A 70 -13.11 -17.22 -21.62
C GLN A 70 -11.75 -16.72 -21.14
N MET A 71 -11.47 -16.77 -19.84
CA MET A 71 -10.14 -16.44 -19.29
C MET A 71 -9.06 -17.38 -19.85
N LYS A 72 -9.33 -18.69 -19.89
CA LYS A 72 -8.40 -19.68 -20.46
C LYS A 72 -8.14 -19.44 -21.93
N GLU A 73 -9.17 -19.13 -22.72
CA GLU A 73 -9.02 -18.82 -24.14
C GLU A 73 -8.20 -17.55 -24.37
N ARG A 74 -8.53 -16.46 -23.68
CA ARG A 74 -7.77 -15.20 -23.75
C ARG A 74 -6.33 -15.40 -23.30
N SER A 75 -6.09 -16.16 -22.22
CA SER A 75 -4.74 -16.46 -21.73
C SER A 75 -3.92 -17.27 -22.76
N ARG A 76 -4.52 -18.18 -23.52
CA ARG A 76 -3.83 -18.89 -24.63
C ARG A 76 -3.41 -17.95 -25.75
N ASN A 77 -4.11 -16.82 -25.90
CA ASN A 77 -3.82 -15.78 -26.88
C ASN A 77 -2.95 -14.64 -26.29
N ALA A 78 -2.21 -14.91 -25.22
CA ALA A 78 -1.29 -13.97 -24.56
C ALA A 78 -1.95 -12.68 -24.04
N ASP A 79 -3.22 -12.77 -23.63
CA ASP A 79 -3.91 -11.68 -22.93
C ASP A 79 -3.49 -11.65 -21.45
N GLY A 80 -2.62 -10.70 -21.09
CA GLY A 80 -2.08 -10.61 -19.74
C GLY A 80 -3.14 -10.40 -18.65
N GLU A 81 -4.24 -9.69 -18.94
CA GLU A 81 -5.31 -9.46 -17.96
C GLU A 81 -6.02 -10.77 -17.62
N ALA A 82 -6.44 -11.52 -18.64
CA ALA A 82 -7.07 -12.82 -18.45
C ALA A 82 -6.12 -13.84 -17.81
N THR A 83 -4.83 -13.82 -18.19
CA THR A 83 -3.80 -14.64 -17.56
C THR A 83 -3.64 -14.33 -16.08
N PHE A 84 -3.62 -13.04 -15.71
CA PHE A 84 -3.52 -12.61 -14.32
C PHE A 84 -4.73 -13.06 -13.49
N LEU A 85 -5.95 -12.81 -13.98
CA LEU A 85 -7.18 -13.20 -13.30
C LEU A 85 -7.27 -14.73 -13.12
N LEU A 86 -6.90 -15.50 -14.15
CA LEU A 86 -6.83 -16.96 -14.07
C LEU A 86 -5.79 -17.42 -13.03
N GLY A 87 -4.66 -16.71 -12.93
CA GLY A 87 -3.66 -16.90 -11.87
C GLY A 87 -4.28 -16.75 -10.48
N LEU A 88 -5.04 -15.68 -10.22
CA LEU A 88 -5.70 -15.44 -8.94
C LEU A 88 -6.76 -16.52 -8.60
N VAL A 89 -7.55 -16.95 -9.59
CA VAL A 89 -8.52 -18.06 -9.44
C VAL A 89 -7.81 -19.34 -9.00
N ASN A 90 -6.63 -19.63 -9.54
CA ASN A 90 -5.84 -20.81 -9.17
C ASN A 90 -5.35 -20.81 -7.71
N PHE A 91 -5.26 -19.65 -7.06
CA PHE A 91 -4.98 -19.54 -5.62
C PHE A 91 -6.23 -19.65 -4.74
N GLY A 92 -7.42 -19.79 -5.31
CA GLY A 92 -8.68 -19.82 -4.57
C GLY A 92 -9.04 -18.47 -3.92
N GLN A 93 -8.46 -17.37 -4.41
CA GLN A 93 -8.66 -16.04 -3.84
C GLN A 93 -9.94 -15.35 -4.34
N ILE A 94 -10.61 -15.94 -5.33
CA ILE A 94 -11.80 -15.38 -5.97
C ILE A 94 -13.01 -16.26 -5.66
N ILE A 95 -14.00 -15.69 -4.97
CA ILE A 95 -15.28 -16.33 -4.67
C ILE A 95 -16.10 -16.44 -5.98
N GLY A 96 -16.71 -17.60 -6.25
CA GLY A 96 -17.52 -17.84 -7.46
C GLY A 96 -16.95 -18.86 -8.45
N PHE A 97 -15.70 -19.28 -8.26
CA PHE A 97 -15.07 -20.38 -9.03
C PHE A 97 -14.72 -21.53 -8.07
N GLU A 98 -15.69 -22.41 -7.82
CA GLU A 98 -15.51 -23.57 -6.91
C GLU A 98 -14.58 -24.63 -7.53
N ARG A 99 -13.27 -24.48 -7.34
CA ARG A 99 -12.27 -25.49 -7.71
C ARG A 99 -11.23 -25.69 -6.62
N GLN A 100 -10.60 -26.86 -6.62
CA GLN A 100 -9.41 -27.08 -5.81
C GLN A 100 -8.30 -26.12 -6.29
N PRO A 101 -7.67 -25.34 -5.37
CA PRO A 101 -6.57 -24.47 -5.74
C PRO A 101 -5.40 -25.25 -6.35
N ASN A 102 -4.87 -24.74 -7.47
CA ASN A 102 -3.63 -25.22 -8.08
C ASN A 102 -2.60 -24.10 -8.03
N THR A 103 -1.98 -23.94 -6.87
CA THR A 103 -1.08 -22.80 -6.59
C THR A 103 0.21 -22.82 -7.40
N SER A 104 0.63 -23.99 -7.91
CA SER A 104 1.76 -24.12 -8.84
C SER A 104 1.42 -23.52 -10.21
N GLU A 105 0.28 -23.91 -10.78
CA GLU A 105 -0.24 -23.33 -12.03
C GLU A 105 -0.52 -21.83 -11.86
N GLY A 106 -1.12 -21.44 -10.72
CA GLY A 106 -1.34 -20.04 -10.39
C GLY A 106 -0.04 -19.23 -10.39
N THR A 107 1.05 -19.78 -9.85
CA THR A 107 2.36 -19.12 -9.86
C THR A 107 2.88 -18.92 -11.29
N GLN A 108 2.78 -19.95 -12.14
CA GLN A 108 3.20 -19.87 -13.54
C GLN A 108 2.38 -18.83 -14.32
N LEU A 109 1.06 -18.79 -14.11
CA LEU A 109 0.18 -17.79 -14.71
C LEU A 109 0.53 -16.38 -14.26
N LEU A 110 0.83 -16.16 -12.98
CA LEU A 110 1.26 -14.85 -12.49
C LEU A 110 2.61 -14.42 -13.10
N GLN A 111 3.57 -15.34 -13.23
CA GLN A 111 4.84 -15.07 -13.91
C GLN A 111 4.62 -14.67 -15.38
N GLU A 112 3.72 -15.39 -16.07
CA GLU A 112 3.37 -15.08 -17.45
C GLU A 112 2.65 -13.73 -17.57
N ALA A 113 1.70 -13.44 -16.68
CA ALA A 113 1.04 -12.13 -16.64
C ALA A 113 2.04 -10.99 -16.43
N TRP A 114 3.03 -11.17 -15.53
CA TRP A 114 4.12 -10.22 -15.36
C TRP A 114 4.92 -10.05 -16.65
N ARG A 115 5.31 -11.15 -17.31
CA ARG A 115 6.02 -11.13 -18.59
C ARG A 115 5.23 -10.34 -19.65
N LEU A 116 3.90 -10.49 -19.67
CA LEU A 116 2.98 -9.81 -20.59
C LEU A 116 2.70 -8.34 -20.23
N GLY A 117 3.25 -7.81 -19.13
CA GLY A 117 3.18 -6.38 -18.79
C GLY A 117 2.26 -6.04 -17.63
N VAL A 118 1.62 -7.02 -16.98
CA VAL A 118 0.72 -6.76 -15.84
C VAL A 118 1.53 -6.43 -14.59
N ILE A 119 1.52 -5.15 -14.20
CA ILE A 119 2.32 -4.66 -13.07
C ILE A 119 1.83 -5.22 -11.73
N ASP A 120 0.51 -5.40 -11.61
CA ASP A 120 -0.18 -5.99 -10.45
C ASP A 120 0.39 -7.38 -10.09
N ALA A 121 0.77 -8.16 -11.10
CA ALA A 121 1.31 -9.51 -10.93
C ALA A 121 2.57 -9.52 -10.06
N GLY A 122 3.36 -8.43 -10.07
CA GLY A 122 4.55 -8.33 -9.23
C GLY A 122 4.23 -8.33 -7.73
N TYR A 123 3.12 -7.72 -7.30
CA TYR A 123 2.71 -7.79 -5.88
C TYR A 123 2.22 -9.19 -5.48
N SER A 124 1.48 -9.85 -6.37
CA SER A 124 1.04 -11.23 -6.17
C SER A 124 2.23 -12.19 -6.12
N LEU A 125 3.20 -12.06 -7.04
CA LEU A 125 4.44 -12.84 -7.06
C LEU A 125 5.32 -12.57 -5.84
N PHE A 126 5.41 -11.31 -5.37
CA PHE A 126 6.00 -10.99 -4.08
C PHE A 126 5.36 -11.84 -2.97
N THR A 127 4.03 -11.89 -2.91
CA THR A 127 3.31 -12.65 -1.88
C THR A 127 3.59 -14.15 -1.98
N VAL A 128 3.57 -14.71 -3.19
CA VAL A 128 3.89 -16.11 -3.48
C VAL A 128 5.28 -16.48 -2.96
N TYR A 129 6.32 -15.75 -3.36
CA TYR A 129 7.69 -16.07 -2.99
C TYR A 129 8.04 -15.67 -1.55
N TYR A 130 7.40 -14.65 -0.99
CA TYR A 130 7.61 -14.25 0.39
C TYR A 130 7.01 -15.25 1.38
N ARG A 131 5.80 -15.76 1.08
CA ARG A 131 5.07 -16.69 1.95
C ARG A 131 5.29 -18.17 1.62
N GLY A 132 5.82 -18.47 0.44
CA GLY A 132 5.98 -19.83 -0.04
C GLY A 132 4.65 -20.52 -0.42
N ILE A 133 3.73 -19.78 -1.05
CA ILE A 133 2.42 -20.31 -1.45
C ILE A 133 2.53 -20.84 -2.88
N GLY A 134 2.50 -22.15 -3.08
CA GLY A 134 2.67 -22.76 -4.41
C GLY A 134 4.10 -22.77 -4.94
N SER A 135 5.05 -22.30 -4.15
CA SER A 135 6.49 -22.23 -4.42
C SER A 135 7.25 -22.32 -3.09
N PRO A 136 8.51 -22.81 -3.05
CA PRO A 136 9.39 -22.55 -1.91
C PRO A 136 9.54 -21.04 -1.65
N VAL A 137 9.81 -20.69 -0.38
CA VAL A 137 10.14 -19.30 0.00
C VAL A 137 11.41 -18.85 -0.73
N ASN A 138 11.36 -17.68 -1.36
CA ASN A 138 12.49 -17.05 -2.03
C ASN A 138 12.44 -15.53 -1.79
N ARG A 139 13.06 -15.07 -0.70
CA ARG A 139 13.02 -13.65 -0.30
C ARG A 139 13.70 -12.72 -1.31
N PRO A 140 14.88 -13.05 -1.91
CA PRO A 140 15.48 -12.21 -2.94
C PRO A 140 14.57 -12.02 -4.17
N LEU A 141 13.93 -13.10 -4.64
CA LEU A 141 13.01 -13.02 -5.77
C LEU A 141 11.72 -12.27 -5.42
N ALA A 142 11.19 -12.48 -4.21
CA ALA A 142 10.05 -11.73 -3.71
C ALA A 142 10.34 -10.22 -3.68
N LEU A 143 11.51 -9.82 -3.19
CA LEU A 143 11.95 -8.43 -3.16
C LEU A 143 12.09 -7.87 -4.58
N ALA A 144 12.66 -8.63 -5.53
CA ALA A 144 12.80 -8.20 -6.91
C ALA A 144 11.46 -7.88 -7.58
N TYR A 145 10.46 -8.76 -7.44
CA TYR A 145 9.10 -8.49 -7.93
C TYR A 145 8.44 -7.29 -7.24
N LEU A 146 8.61 -7.17 -5.92
CA LEU A 146 8.06 -6.06 -5.16
C LEU A 146 8.65 -4.71 -5.61
N GLN A 147 9.97 -4.63 -5.75
CA GLN A 147 10.70 -3.45 -6.23
C GLN A 147 10.27 -3.09 -7.66
N ALA A 148 10.32 -4.05 -8.58
CA ALA A 148 9.99 -3.82 -9.98
C ALA A 148 8.54 -3.34 -10.17
N SER A 149 7.59 -3.87 -9.39
CA SER A 149 6.19 -3.44 -9.39
C SER A 149 6.01 -2.04 -8.79
N ALA A 150 6.67 -1.74 -7.66
CA ALA A 150 6.62 -0.44 -6.99
C ALA A 150 7.23 0.69 -7.84
N GLU A 151 8.38 0.43 -8.49
CA GLU A 151 9.05 1.36 -9.40
C GLU A 151 8.18 1.73 -10.61
N ARG A 152 7.32 0.80 -11.03
CA ARG A 152 6.34 1.02 -12.11
C ARG A 152 5.06 1.69 -11.65
N GLY A 153 4.91 1.99 -10.35
CA GLY A 153 3.80 2.79 -9.84
C GLY A 153 2.70 2.00 -9.11
N TYR A 154 2.85 0.69 -8.87
CA TYR A 154 1.79 -0.06 -8.20
C TYR A 154 1.69 0.32 -6.72
N ILE A 155 0.56 0.91 -6.33
CA ILE A 155 0.35 1.56 -5.03
C ILE A 155 0.60 0.57 -3.88
N LEU A 156 0.06 -0.64 -3.96
CA LEU A 156 0.24 -1.65 -2.92
C LEU A 156 1.70 -2.09 -2.75
N SER A 157 2.46 -2.19 -3.86
CA SER A 157 3.88 -2.52 -3.81
C SER A 157 4.70 -1.40 -3.18
N GLN A 158 4.39 -0.14 -3.51
CA GLN A 158 5.04 1.03 -2.89
C GLN A 158 4.76 1.10 -1.40
N ARG A 159 3.49 0.98 -0.99
CA ARG A 159 3.07 0.90 0.42
C ARG A 159 3.81 -0.21 1.17
N LYS A 160 3.90 -1.38 0.55
CA LYS A 160 4.59 -2.56 1.12
C LYS A 160 6.10 -2.35 1.28
N LEU A 161 6.77 -1.71 0.32
CA LEU A 161 8.17 -1.31 0.47
C LEU A 161 8.36 -0.27 1.57
N GLY A 162 7.44 0.70 1.68
CA GLY A 162 7.43 1.68 2.76
C GLY A 162 7.43 0.98 4.13
N HIS A 163 6.57 -0.02 4.30
CA HIS A 163 6.54 -0.85 5.51
C HIS A 163 7.82 -1.66 5.71
N ALA A 164 8.35 -2.30 4.67
CA ALA A 164 9.57 -3.09 4.76
C ALA A 164 10.76 -2.23 5.25
N TYR A 165 10.96 -1.04 4.66
CA TYR A 165 12.00 -0.10 5.07
C TYR A 165 11.75 0.53 6.45
N ARG A 166 10.51 0.62 6.91
CA ARG A 166 10.17 1.06 8.27
C ARG A 166 10.50 0.00 9.34
N GLY A 167 10.82 -1.24 8.94
CA GLY A 167 10.99 -2.37 9.87
C GLY A 167 9.68 -3.04 10.28
N SER A 168 8.56 -2.72 9.61
CA SER A 168 7.29 -3.44 9.78
C SER A 168 7.18 -4.59 8.76
N ASN A 169 6.02 -5.25 8.69
CA ASN A 169 5.82 -6.40 7.81
C ASN A 169 5.89 -5.97 6.32
N PRO A 170 6.81 -6.54 5.50
CA PRO A 170 7.65 -7.72 5.73
C PRO A 170 8.99 -7.42 6.41
N ARG A 171 9.12 -7.81 7.70
CA ARG A 171 10.28 -7.45 8.52
C ARG A 171 11.55 -8.16 8.04
N GLY A 172 12.64 -7.40 7.92
CA GLY A 172 13.94 -7.91 7.49
C GLY A 172 13.96 -8.38 6.02
N LEU A 173 13.00 -7.95 5.20
CA LEU A 173 13.09 -8.13 3.74
C LEU A 173 14.15 -7.22 3.13
N VAL A 174 14.30 -6.02 3.68
CA VAL A 174 15.34 -5.03 3.37
C VAL A 174 15.94 -4.53 4.69
N GLU A 175 17.10 -3.89 4.62
CA GLU A 175 17.65 -3.15 5.75
C GLU A 175 16.75 -1.95 6.07
N GLU A 176 16.49 -1.72 7.36
CA GLU A 176 15.63 -0.64 7.82
C GLU A 176 16.23 0.72 7.44
N ASN A 177 15.43 1.56 6.79
CA ASN A 177 15.83 2.89 6.35
C ASN A 177 14.62 3.81 6.29
N ILE A 178 14.48 4.68 7.30
CA ILE A 178 13.30 5.55 7.40
C ILE A 178 13.22 6.56 6.24
N GLN A 179 14.35 6.98 5.67
CA GLN A 179 14.34 7.87 4.51
C GLN A 179 13.73 7.17 3.28
N GLN A 180 14.09 5.90 3.04
CA GLN A 180 13.47 5.08 1.98
C GLN A 180 12.00 4.79 2.29
N ALA A 181 11.66 4.51 3.54
CA ALA A 181 10.26 4.33 3.95
C ALA A 181 9.42 5.57 3.61
N ARG A 182 9.92 6.77 3.95
CA ARG A 182 9.28 8.05 3.60
C ARG A 182 9.12 8.20 2.10
N THR A 183 10.16 7.95 1.32
CA THR A 183 10.09 8.03 -0.15
C THR A 183 9.01 7.13 -0.74
N TRP A 184 8.90 5.88 -0.30
CA TRP A 184 7.89 4.96 -0.82
C TRP A 184 6.47 5.29 -0.35
N PHE A 185 6.30 5.68 0.92
CA PHE A 185 5.00 6.15 1.40
C PHE A 185 4.57 7.44 0.69
N THR A 186 5.47 8.38 0.41
CA THR A 186 5.15 9.60 -0.35
C THR A 186 4.66 9.26 -1.75
N LYS A 187 5.36 8.38 -2.48
CA LYS A 187 4.90 7.95 -3.82
C LYS A 187 3.51 7.34 -3.81
N ALA A 188 3.18 6.51 -2.82
CA ALA A 188 1.86 5.90 -2.69
C ALA A 188 0.79 6.92 -2.28
N ALA A 189 1.09 7.79 -1.31
CA ALA A 189 0.17 8.81 -0.82
C ALA A 189 -0.14 9.88 -1.87
N GLU A 190 0.82 10.26 -2.71
CA GLU A 190 0.62 11.17 -3.85
C GLU A 190 -0.31 10.59 -4.91
N GLN A 191 -0.44 9.25 -4.95
CA GLN A 191 -1.40 8.54 -5.80
C GLN A 191 -2.74 8.28 -5.11
N GLY A 192 -2.91 8.76 -3.87
CA GLY A 192 -4.16 8.67 -3.13
C GLY A 192 -4.27 7.50 -2.15
N ASP A 193 -3.17 6.92 -1.68
CA ASP A 193 -3.16 5.88 -0.65
C ASP A 193 -3.23 6.46 0.77
N ALA A 194 -4.40 6.36 1.40
CA ALA A 194 -4.67 6.92 2.72
C ALA A 194 -3.82 6.25 3.83
N GLU A 195 -3.55 4.95 3.72
CA GLU A 195 -2.66 4.25 4.66
C GLU A 195 -1.25 4.83 4.62
N SER A 196 -0.67 5.05 3.45
CA SER A 196 0.66 5.64 3.30
C SER A 196 0.71 7.09 3.78
N ALA A 197 -0.34 7.88 3.56
CA ALA A 197 -0.47 9.22 4.14
C ALA A 197 -0.46 9.17 5.68
N THR A 198 -1.21 8.24 6.29
CA THR A 198 -1.22 8.03 7.74
C THR A 198 0.16 7.62 8.28
N GLN A 199 0.88 6.81 7.50
CA GLN A 199 2.23 6.39 7.84
C GLN A 199 3.24 7.54 7.79
N LEU A 200 3.12 8.46 6.82
CA LEU A 200 3.89 9.71 6.77
C LEU A 200 3.58 10.62 7.96
N ALA A 201 2.29 10.78 8.29
CA ALA A 201 1.88 11.55 9.46
C ALA A 201 2.54 11.01 10.74
N GLY A 202 2.56 9.68 10.90
CA GLY A 202 3.24 9.02 12.01
C GLY A 202 4.76 9.20 12.03
N ILE A 203 5.41 9.38 10.87
CA ILE A 203 6.85 9.66 10.76
C ILE A 203 7.16 11.08 11.22
N TYR A 204 6.42 12.08 10.73
CA TYR A 204 6.62 13.48 11.11
C TYR A 204 6.26 13.75 12.58
N ARG A 205 5.14 13.20 13.05
CA ARG A 205 4.72 13.32 14.46
C ARG A 205 5.76 12.79 15.44
N LYS A 206 6.46 11.71 15.08
CA LYS A 206 7.46 11.06 15.94
C LYS A 206 8.90 11.52 15.66
N GLY A 207 9.13 12.30 14.60
CA GLY A 207 10.48 12.67 14.18
C GLY A 207 11.36 11.47 13.79
N LEU A 208 10.78 10.46 13.12
CA LEU A 208 11.55 9.26 12.74
C LEU A 208 12.41 9.57 11.51
N GLY A 209 13.73 9.68 11.69
CA GLY A 209 14.66 9.98 10.58
C GLY A 209 14.47 11.37 9.94
N VAL A 210 13.63 12.22 10.53
CA VAL A 210 13.37 13.62 10.18
C VAL A 210 13.12 14.43 11.44
N PRO A 211 13.28 15.77 11.41
CA PRO A 211 12.76 16.62 12.47
C PRO A 211 11.29 16.35 12.73
N LYS A 212 10.90 16.39 14.00
CA LYS A 212 9.49 16.33 14.38
C LYS A 212 8.76 17.55 13.78
N ASP A 213 7.63 17.29 13.14
CA ASP A 213 6.82 18.32 12.49
C ASP A 213 5.33 17.97 12.63
N GLU A 214 4.65 18.65 13.56
CA GLU A 214 3.23 18.40 13.83
C GLU A 214 2.34 18.97 12.72
N GLN A 215 2.74 20.07 12.06
CA GLN A 215 1.98 20.64 10.93
C GLN A 215 2.00 19.69 9.75
N ALA A 216 3.18 19.17 9.37
CA ALA A 216 3.27 18.17 8.32
C ALA A 216 2.50 16.89 8.67
N ALA A 217 2.52 16.48 9.95
CA ALA A 217 1.74 15.33 10.38
C ALA A 217 0.23 15.55 10.23
N PHE A 218 -0.25 16.72 10.65
CA PHE A 218 -1.63 17.14 10.48
C PHE A 218 -2.04 17.16 9.01
N ASP A 219 -1.27 17.83 8.16
CA ASP A 219 -1.57 18.00 6.75
C ASP A 219 -1.70 16.65 6.03
N TRP A 220 -0.81 15.69 6.31
CA TRP A 220 -0.91 14.34 5.75
C TRP A 220 -2.13 13.58 6.27
N LEU A 221 -2.45 13.67 7.56
CA LEU A 221 -3.62 13.00 8.14
C LEU A 221 -4.92 13.59 7.58
N LYS A 222 -5.00 14.91 7.42
CA LYS A 222 -6.15 15.61 6.87
C LYS A 222 -6.35 15.26 5.39
N ARG A 223 -5.27 15.21 4.60
CA ARG A 223 -5.34 14.78 3.20
C ARG A 223 -5.80 13.33 3.04
N ALA A 224 -5.50 12.45 4.00
CA ALA A 224 -5.93 11.06 3.95
C ALA A 224 -7.47 10.94 3.93
N GLU A 225 -8.22 11.88 4.52
CA GLU A 225 -9.70 11.92 4.57
C GLU A 225 -10.38 11.74 3.22
N THR A 226 -9.81 12.35 2.19
CA THR A 226 -10.42 12.40 0.87
C THR A 226 -9.71 11.50 -0.13
N MET A 227 -8.83 10.60 0.34
CA MET A 227 -8.03 9.75 -0.53
C MET A 227 -8.81 8.51 -0.98
N PRO A 228 -8.77 8.15 -2.28
CA PRO A 228 -9.62 7.11 -2.85
C PRO A 228 -9.20 5.67 -2.51
N PHE A 229 -7.94 5.44 -2.11
CA PHE A 229 -7.43 4.10 -1.83
C PHE A 229 -7.32 3.82 -0.33
N GLU A 230 -7.68 2.58 0.02
CA GLU A 230 -7.74 1.99 1.36
C GLU A 230 -6.96 2.73 2.46
N GLY A 231 -7.70 3.13 3.49
CA GLY A 231 -7.15 3.48 4.80
C GLY A 231 -8.28 3.83 5.75
N ARG A 232 -8.34 3.16 6.91
CA ARG A 232 -9.10 3.71 8.03
C ARG A 232 -8.31 4.88 8.57
N ILE A 233 -8.90 6.06 8.53
CA ILE A 233 -8.30 7.25 9.11
C ILE A 233 -8.70 7.26 10.57
N SER A 234 -7.77 7.66 11.43
CA SER A 234 -8.08 7.89 12.83
C SER A 234 -8.80 9.24 12.93
N HIS A 235 -10.13 9.20 12.98
CA HIS A 235 -10.94 10.38 13.29
C HIS A 235 -10.54 10.94 14.68
N SER A 236 -10.31 10.09 15.69
CA SER A 236 -9.71 10.46 16.98
C SER A 236 -8.40 11.23 16.86
N GLY A 237 -7.55 10.86 15.91
CA GLY A 237 -6.30 11.57 15.64
C GLY A 237 -6.57 12.99 15.16
N LEU A 238 -7.42 13.17 14.16
CA LEU A 238 -7.81 14.51 13.68
C LEU A 238 -8.52 15.32 14.78
N ALA A 239 -9.41 14.69 15.54
CA ALA A 239 -10.11 15.32 16.65
C ALA A 239 -9.15 15.91 17.68
N MET A 240 -8.15 15.13 18.12
CA MET A 240 -7.13 15.56 19.07
C MET A 240 -6.28 16.71 18.53
N TYR A 241 -5.93 16.70 17.24
CA TYR A 241 -5.14 17.77 16.62
C TYR A 241 -5.89 19.10 16.64
N TYR A 242 -7.17 19.09 16.25
CA TYR A 242 -8.03 20.28 16.30
C TYR A 242 -8.35 20.72 17.72
N GLU A 243 -8.54 19.79 18.66
CA GLU A 243 -8.82 20.14 20.05
C GLU A 243 -7.65 20.86 20.71
N GLN A 244 -6.43 20.33 20.51
CA GLN A 244 -5.24 20.81 21.21
C GLN A 244 -4.43 21.84 20.41
N GLY A 245 -4.83 22.13 19.17
CA GLY A 245 -4.06 23.01 18.27
C GLY A 245 -2.68 22.44 17.95
N ILE A 246 -2.56 21.12 17.80
CA ILE A 246 -1.29 20.47 17.45
C ILE A 246 -1.14 20.55 15.94
N GLY A 247 -0.18 21.34 15.43
CA GLY A 247 0.04 21.45 13.98
C GLY A 247 -1.17 22.02 13.21
N THR A 248 -2.05 22.73 13.91
CA THR A 248 -3.20 23.46 13.40
C THR A 248 -3.65 24.43 14.51
N GLU A 249 -4.57 25.34 14.22
CA GLU A 249 -5.23 26.14 15.25
C GLU A 249 -6.28 25.31 16.01
N VAL A 250 -6.60 25.74 17.24
CA VAL A 250 -7.68 25.12 18.02
C VAL A 250 -9.02 25.35 17.30
N ASP A 251 -9.73 24.26 16.99
CA ASP A 251 -11.06 24.27 16.39
C ASP A 251 -11.94 23.21 17.05
N LEU A 252 -12.70 23.61 18.07
CA LEU A 252 -13.56 22.70 18.82
C LEU A 252 -14.74 22.17 17.98
N VAL A 253 -15.14 22.88 16.92
CA VAL A 253 -16.21 22.44 16.01
C VAL A 253 -15.71 21.27 15.17
N GLN A 254 -14.51 21.36 14.60
CA GLN A 254 -13.88 20.25 13.88
C GLN A 254 -13.53 19.10 14.82
N ALA A 255 -13.01 19.39 16.03
CA ALA A 255 -12.72 18.36 17.02
C ALA A 255 -13.98 17.55 17.37
N TYR A 256 -15.09 18.24 17.66
CA TYR A 256 -16.36 17.60 17.95
C TYR A 256 -16.87 16.80 16.75
N LYS A 257 -16.81 17.35 15.52
CA LYS A 257 -17.18 16.64 14.29
C LYS A 257 -16.46 15.28 14.21
N TYR A 258 -15.15 15.25 14.40
CA TYR A 258 -14.39 14.01 14.30
C TYR A 258 -14.65 13.02 15.45
N TYR A 259 -14.84 13.50 16.69
CA TYR A 259 -15.27 12.63 17.78
C TYR A 259 -16.66 12.04 17.52
N ASP A 260 -17.56 12.81 16.91
CA ASP A 260 -18.91 12.37 16.55
C ASP A 260 -18.91 11.29 15.45
N LEU A 261 -18.00 11.37 14.49
CA LEU A 261 -17.80 10.35 13.45
C LEU A 261 -17.24 9.02 13.99
N GLU A 262 -16.65 9.00 15.19
CA GLU A 262 -16.07 7.80 15.79
C GLU A 262 -16.98 7.17 16.84
N ASP A 263 -17.51 7.98 17.76
CA ASP A 263 -18.44 7.54 18.80
C ASP A 263 -19.55 8.59 19.01
N PRO A 264 -20.66 8.47 18.27
CA PRO A 264 -21.74 9.44 18.34
C PRO A 264 -22.57 9.33 19.65
N ALA A 265 -22.37 8.30 20.48
CA ALA A 265 -23.14 8.05 21.70
C ALA A 265 -22.58 8.82 22.92
N GLY A 266 -22.61 10.15 22.89
CA GLY A 266 -22.29 10.98 24.07
C GLY A 266 -20.94 10.66 24.73
N ALA A 267 -19.94 10.30 23.91
CA ALA A 267 -18.61 9.92 24.34
C ALA A 267 -18.01 10.94 25.33
N PRO A 268 -17.13 10.53 26.27
CA PRO A 268 -16.51 11.44 27.24
C PRO A 268 -15.88 12.67 26.60
N ASP A 269 -15.26 12.53 25.42
CA ASP A 269 -14.67 13.64 24.67
C ASP A 269 -15.72 14.66 24.21
N LYS A 270 -16.84 14.20 23.65
CA LYS A 270 -17.92 15.10 23.20
C LYS A 270 -18.57 15.85 24.35
N ARG A 271 -18.87 15.19 25.47
CA ARG A 271 -19.44 15.84 26.66
C ARG A 271 -18.50 16.89 27.24
N ARG A 272 -17.20 16.63 27.21
CA ARG A 272 -16.18 17.58 27.64
C ARG A 272 -16.12 18.78 26.70
N LEU A 273 -16.18 18.58 25.39
CA LEU A 273 -16.21 19.67 24.40
C LEU A 273 -17.51 20.49 24.47
N GLU A 274 -18.67 19.86 24.66
CA GLU A 274 -19.96 20.54 24.86
C GLU A 274 -19.93 21.55 26.01
N ALA A 275 -19.20 21.27 27.08
CA ALA A 275 -19.03 22.20 28.20
C ALA A 275 -18.18 23.44 27.86
N MET A 276 -17.48 23.43 26.72
CA MET A 276 -16.58 24.48 26.24
C MET A 276 -17.12 25.22 25.01
N MET A 277 -18.26 24.79 24.46
CA MET A 277 -18.81 25.26 23.19
C MET A 277 -20.20 25.88 23.39
N THR A 278 -20.61 26.77 22.48
CA THR A 278 -22.00 27.25 22.45
C THR A 278 -22.92 26.20 21.82
N PRO A 279 -24.25 26.24 22.11
CA PRO A 279 -25.21 25.36 21.45
C PRO A 279 -25.13 25.42 19.92
N GLU A 280 -24.88 26.59 19.35
CA GLU A 280 -24.74 26.79 17.90
C GLU A 280 -23.49 26.09 17.35
N GLN A 281 -22.37 26.15 18.06
CA GLN A 281 -21.14 25.45 17.66
C GLN A 281 -21.31 23.93 17.71
N VAL A 282 -22.02 23.40 18.71
CA VAL A 282 -22.34 21.97 18.82
C VAL A 282 -23.26 21.54 17.67
N GLN A 283 -24.30 22.32 17.38
CA GLN A 283 -25.20 22.05 16.25
C GLN A 283 -24.46 22.05 14.91
N GLU A 284 -23.53 22.99 14.73
CA GLU A 284 -22.71 23.08 13.52
C GLU A 284 -21.77 21.87 13.38
N ALA A 285 -21.10 21.45 14.46
CA ALA A 285 -20.25 20.27 14.43
C ALA A 285 -21.02 18.99 14.06
N ILE A 286 -22.22 18.84 14.62
CA ILE A 286 -23.13 17.75 14.30
C ILE A 286 -23.59 17.82 12.84
N ARG A 287 -23.91 19.02 12.31
CA ARG A 287 -24.25 19.21 10.89
C ARG A 287 -23.11 18.75 9.98
N LEU A 288 -21.88 19.17 10.27
CA LEU A 288 -20.70 18.79 9.49
C LEU A 288 -20.38 17.29 9.56
N SER A 289 -20.64 16.64 10.70
CA SER A 289 -20.49 15.19 10.85
C SER A 289 -21.48 14.44 9.95
N ARG A 290 -22.73 14.92 9.88
CA ARG A 290 -23.77 14.33 9.02
C ARG A 290 -23.45 14.50 7.53
N GLU A 291 -23.07 15.70 7.12
CA GLU A 291 -22.71 15.97 5.72
C GLU A 291 -21.57 15.08 5.27
N TRP A 292 -20.57 14.88 6.13
CA TRP A 292 -19.47 13.98 5.86
C TRP A 292 -19.96 12.52 5.70
N GLN A 293 -20.83 12.04 6.58
CA GLN A 293 -21.42 10.69 6.49
C GLN A 293 -22.19 10.48 5.18
N GLU A 294 -23.00 11.46 4.79
CA GLU A 294 -23.79 11.43 3.55
C GLU A 294 -22.88 11.44 2.30
N GLU A 295 -21.88 12.31 2.27
CA GLU A 295 -20.90 12.39 1.17
C GLU A 295 -20.12 11.08 0.98
N HIS A 296 -19.79 10.38 2.07
CA HIS A 296 -18.95 9.19 2.06
C HIS A 296 -19.76 7.88 2.09
N GLY A 297 -21.10 7.95 2.09
CA GLY A 297 -21.99 6.78 2.17
C GLY A 297 -21.81 5.96 3.46
N VAL A 298 -21.41 6.62 4.55
CA VAL A 298 -21.18 6.00 5.87
C VAL A 298 -22.41 6.22 6.74
N PHE A 299 -22.86 5.18 7.45
CA PHE A 299 -23.97 5.27 8.41
C PHE A 299 -23.47 5.01 9.83
N VAL A 300 -23.60 6.00 10.71
CA VAL A 300 -23.28 5.83 12.14
C VAL A 300 -24.58 5.78 12.97
N PRO A 301 -24.93 4.63 13.59
CA PRO A 301 -26.30 4.36 14.08
C PRO A 301 -26.89 5.31 15.13
N SER A 302 -26.10 5.80 16.09
CA SER A 302 -26.67 6.55 17.22
C SER A 302 -27.29 7.90 16.83
N TYR A 303 -27.07 8.33 15.59
CA TYR A 303 -27.60 9.57 15.04
C TYR A 303 -29.11 9.50 14.72
N TYR A 304 -29.64 8.32 14.39
CA TYR A 304 -31.04 8.14 13.98
C TYR A 304 -31.98 7.87 15.16
N GLY A 305 -31.56 8.27 16.37
CA GLY A 305 -32.28 7.97 17.61
C GLY A 305 -32.19 6.50 18.02
N LEU A 306 -31.23 5.76 17.46
CA LEU A 306 -31.04 4.36 17.81
C LEU A 306 -30.17 4.23 19.06
N GLU A 307 -30.71 3.60 20.10
CA GLU A 307 -30.03 3.36 21.36
C GLU A 307 -29.21 2.06 21.31
N TYR A 308 -27.97 2.13 21.79
CA TYR A 308 -27.09 0.97 21.93
C TYR A 308 -27.63 0.00 22.98
N GLN A 309 -27.83 -1.25 22.59
CA GLN A 309 -28.36 -2.30 23.44
C GLN A 309 -27.21 -3.11 24.09
N PRO A 310 -27.41 -3.71 25.28
CA PRO A 310 -26.42 -4.56 25.93
C PRO A 310 -25.97 -5.78 25.09
N ASP A 311 -26.77 -6.18 24.09
CA ASP A 311 -26.49 -7.28 23.18
C ASP A 311 -25.70 -6.87 21.92
N GLY A 312 -25.32 -5.59 21.81
CA GLY A 312 -24.57 -5.04 20.68
C GLY A 312 -25.41 -4.57 19.50
N SER A 313 -26.75 -4.60 19.60
CA SER A 313 -27.66 -4.05 18.59
C SER A 313 -27.99 -2.56 18.82
N PHE A 314 -28.60 -1.92 17.81
CA PHE A 314 -29.10 -0.54 17.86
C PHE A 314 -30.62 -0.54 17.63
N LYS A 315 -31.38 0.21 18.43
CA LYS A 315 -32.86 0.23 18.40
C LYS A 315 -33.47 1.61 18.47
#